data_AF-A0A250G3Y1-F1
#
_entry.id   AF-A0A250G3Y1-F1
#
_cell.length_a   1.000
_cell.length_b   1.000
_cell.length_c   1.000
_cell.angle_alpha   90.00
_cell.angle_beta   90.00
_cell.angle_gamma   90.00
#
_symmetry.space_group_name_H-M   'P 1'
#
loop_
_entity.id
_entity.type
_entity.pdbx_description
1 polymer ?
#
loop_
_entity_poly.entity_id
_entity_poly.type
_entity_poly.pdbx_seq_one_letter_code
_entity_poly.pdbx_strand_id
1 'polypeptide(L)'
;MLFRLLILWICLITTSLHTLGAKAVAMADGMKEWTKVTYAYGKAYSIITDQLGTPTEQHNAEGEEVWLHGLDMNGDILKKYNQYAPYNEQIWIPLLFQGQYYN
;
A
#
# COMPACT_ATOMS: atom_id res chain seq x y z
N MET A 1 15.33 -13.24 -47.85
CA MET A 1 16.00 -12.96 -46.56
C MET A 1 15.22 -11.95 -45.70
N LEU A 2 14.67 -10.87 -46.28
CA LEU A 2 13.95 -9.81 -45.57
C LEU A 2 12.73 -10.25 -44.75
N PHE A 3 11.90 -11.18 -45.26
CA PHE A 3 10.71 -11.67 -44.55
C PHE A 3 11.03 -12.39 -43.22
N ARG A 4 12.14 -13.12 -43.16
CA ARG A 4 12.54 -13.82 -41.92
C ARG A 4 12.99 -12.84 -40.84
N LEU A 5 13.68 -11.77 -41.25
CA LEU A 5 14.10 -10.69 -40.35
C LEU A 5 12.90 -9.90 -39.80
N LEU A 6 11.88 -9.65 -40.63
CA LEU A 6 10.65 -8.98 -40.21
C LEU A 6 9.89 -9.80 -39.16
N ILE A 7 9.75 -11.11 -39.37
CA ILE A 7 9.07 -12.02 -38.43
C ILE A 7 9.82 -12.06 -37.10
N LEU A 8 11.15 -12.20 -37.12
CA LEU A 8 11.98 -12.18 -35.91
C LEU A 8 11.86 -10.85 -35.14
N TRP A 9 11.84 -9.73 -35.85
CA TRP A 9 11.68 -8.41 -35.24
C TRP A 9 10.32 -8.24 -34.57
N ILE A 10 9.23 -8.66 -35.24
CA ILE A 10 7.88 -8.65 -34.66
C ILE A 10 7.83 -9.53 -33.40
N CYS A 11 8.40 -10.75 -33.45
CA CYS A 11 8.45 -11.63 -32.28
C CYS A 11 9.20 -10.98 -31.11
N LEU A 12 10.34 -10.32 -31.35
CA LEU A 12 11.11 -9.62 -30.31
C LEU A 12 10.34 -8.46 -29.67
N ILE A 13 9.57 -7.70 -30.45
CA ILE A 13 8.76 -6.60 -29.93
C ILE A 13 7.63 -7.15 -29.04
N THR A 14 6.95 -8.22 -29.48
CA THR A 14 5.84 -8.80 -28.71
C THR A 14 6.30 -9.40 -27.38
N THR A 15 7.44 -10.10 -27.35
CA THR A 15 7.99 -10.67 -26.13
C THR A 15 8.49 -9.59 -25.18
N SER A 16 9.11 -8.53 -25.70
CA SER A 16 9.51 -7.36 -24.91
C SER A 16 8.30 -6.68 -24.26
N LEU A 17 7.23 -6.44 -25.03
CA LEU A 17 6.00 -5.81 -24.53
C LEU A 17 5.31 -6.66 -23.45
N HIS A 18 5.20 -7.97 -23.67
CA HIS A 18 4.61 -8.88 -22.68
C HIS A 18 5.44 -8.94 -21.39
N THR A 19 6.77 -8.94 -21.51
CA THR A 19 7.69 -8.93 -20.35
C THR A 19 7.57 -7.64 -19.54
N LEU A 20 7.50 -6.49 -20.21
CA LEU A 20 7.28 -5.19 -19.57
C LEU A 20 5.92 -5.15 -18.86
N GLY A 21 4.86 -5.64 -19.51
CA GLY A 21 3.52 -5.72 -18.93
C GLY A 21 3.48 -6.62 -17.69
N ALA A 22 4.03 -7.83 -17.77
CA ALA A 22 4.10 -8.75 -16.64
C ALA A 22 4.88 -8.16 -15.45
N LYS A 23 6.00 -7.47 -15.73
CA LYS A 23 6.81 -6.82 -14.69
C LYS A 23 6.05 -5.66 -14.03
N ALA A 24 5.32 -4.85 -14.79
CA ALA A 24 4.51 -3.76 -14.25
C ALA A 24 3.33 -4.29 -13.39
N VAL A 25 2.68 -5.37 -13.82
CA VAL A 25 1.61 -6.02 -13.04
C VAL A 25 2.14 -6.59 -11.72
N ALA A 26 3.27 -7.30 -11.75
CA ALA A 26 3.90 -7.83 -10.54
C ALA A 26 4.33 -6.72 -9.57
N MET A 27 4.84 -5.59 -10.09
CA MET A 27 5.16 -4.40 -9.27
C MET A 27 3.90 -3.80 -8.62
N ALA A 28 2.81 -3.67 -9.39
CA ALA A 28 1.56 -3.13 -8.87
C ALA A 28 0.92 -4.03 -7.81
N ASP A 29 0.95 -5.35 -7.99
CA ASP A 29 0.44 -6.30 -6.98
C ASP A 29 1.31 -6.30 -5.72
N GLY A 30 2.64 -6.20 -5.86
CA GLY A 30 3.52 -6.02 -4.71
C GLY A 30 3.20 -4.77 -3.90
N MET A 31 2.85 -3.64 -4.56
CA MET A 31 2.43 -2.42 -3.85
C MET A 31 1.07 -2.55 -3.14
N LYS A 32 0.15 -3.39 -3.67
CA LYS A 32 -1.12 -3.67 -3.00
C LYS A 32 -0.94 -4.50 -1.73
N GLU A 33 0.07 -5.37 -1.67
CA GLU A 33 0.35 -6.17 -0.48
C GLU A 33 0.69 -5.29 0.74
N TRP A 34 1.37 -4.17 0.51
CA TRP A 34 1.72 -3.19 1.56
C TRP A 34 0.62 -2.14 1.83
N THR A 35 -0.49 -2.18 1.10
CA THR A 35 -1.58 -1.20 1.21
C THR A 35 -2.90 -1.87 1.53
N LYS A 36 -3.41 -1.69 2.74
CA LYS A 36 -4.69 -2.26 3.17
C LYS A 36 -5.79 -1.21 3.15
N VAL A 37 -6.88 -1.48 2.43
CA VAL A 37 -8.08 -0.64 2.47
C VAL A 37 -8.97 -1.08 3.63
N THR A 38 -9.45 -0.11 4.42
CA THR A 38 -10.35 -0.34 5.55
C THR A 38 -11.53 0.61 5.50
N TYR A 39 -12.62 0.23 6.18
CA TYR A 39 -13.83 1.04 6.29
C TYR A 39 -14.14 1.28 7.76
N ALA A 40 -14.29 2.54 8.15
CA ALA A 40 -14.68 2.94 9.48
C ALA A 40 -15.74 4.05 9.39
N TYR A 41 -16.83 3.93 10.15
CA TYR A 41 -17.91 4.93 10.17
C TYR A 41 -18.46 5.32 8.79
N GLY A 42 -18.49 4.38 7.84
CA GLY A 42 -18.96 4.62 6.46
C GLY A 42 -17.96 5.34 5.56
N LYS A 43 -16.73 5.57 6.02
CA LYS A 43 -15.63 6.18 5.24
C LYS A 43 -14.56 5.15 4.91
N ALA A 44 -13.94 5.30 3.74
CA ALA A 44 -12.84 4.47 3.28
C ALA A 44 -11.49 5.08 3.66
N TYR A 45 -10.54 4.24 4.02
CA TYR A 45 -9.18 4.63 4.36
C TYR A 45 -8.17 3.64 3.77
N SER A 46 -6.98 4.12 3.39
CA SER A 46 -5.85 3.28 3.06
C SER A 46 -4.81 3.31 4.16
N ILE A 47 -4.29 2.15 4.55
CA ILE A 47 -3.22 1.99 5.53
C ILE A 47 -2.00 1.47 4.79
N ILE A 48 -0.88 2.18 4.92
CA ILE A 48 0.41 1.76 4.40
C ILE A 48 1.18 1.08 5.53
N THR A 49 1.77 -0.08 5.24
CA THR A 49 2.54 -0.84 6.21
C THR A 49 4.01 -0.99 5.82
N ASP A 50 4.87 -1.13 6.82
CA ASP A 50 6.26 -1.56 6.61
C ASP A 50 6.35 -3.04 6.18
N GLN A 51 7.59 -3.53 6.00
CA GLN A 51 7.86 -4.90 5.57
C GLN A 51 7.36 -6.00 6.52
N LEU A 52 7.03 -5.64 7.77
CA LEU A 52 6.55 -6.54 8.80
C LEU A 52 5.02 -6.43 8.98
N GLY A 53 4.35 -5.59 8.20
CA GLY A 53 2.91 -5.32 8.34
C GLY A 53 2.58 -4.30 9.44
N THR A 54 3.58 -3.56 9.94
CA THR A 54 3.37 -2.49 10.91
C THR A 54 2.78 -1.27 10.20
N PRO A 55 1.63 -0.73 10.63
CA PRO A 55 1.03 0.45 10.00
C PRO A 55 1.90 1.69 10.26
N THR A 56 2.37 2.34 9.20
CA THR A 56 3.22 3.54 9.28
C THR A 56 2.44 4.81 8.94
N GLU A 57 1.52 4.72 7.97
CA GLU A 57 0.76 5.86 7.45
C GLU A 57 -0.69 5.45 7.18
N GLN A 58 -1.59 6.43 7.25
CA GLN A 58 -2.98 6.25 6.82
C GLN A 58 -3.50 7.47 6.08
N HIS A 59 -4.21 7.23 4.99
CA HIS A 59 -4.87 8.25 4.19
C HIS A 59 -6.39 8.07 4.18
N ASN A 60 -7.11 9.19 4.07
CA ASN A 60 -8.54 9.20 3.77
C ASN A 60 -8.81 8.90 2.28
N ALA A 61 -10.08 8.91 1.88
CA ALA A 61 -10.48 8.67 0.50
C ALA A 61 -9.94 9.75 -0.48
N GLU A 62 -9.66 10.94 0.05
CA GLU A 62 -9.09 12.07 -0.67
C GLU A 62 -7.55 11.99 -0.78
N GLY A 63 -6.91 11.01 -0.13
CA GLY A 63 -5.46 10.81 -0.13
C GLY A 63 -4.72 11.68 0.90
N GLU A 64 -5.43 12.44 1.72
CA GLU A 64 -4.84 13.24 2.79
C GLU A 64 -4.40 12.31 3.93
N GLU A 65 -3.19 12.55 4.43
CA GLU A 65 -2.66 11.84 5.59
C GLU A 65 -3.45 12.24 6.84
N VAL A 66 -4.15 11.28 7.42
CA VAL A 66 -5.05 11.50 8.56
C VAL A 66 -4.51 10.93 9.85
N TRP A 67 -3.44 10.12 9.77
CA TRP A 67 -2.77 9.53 10.92
C TRP A 67 -1.33 9.14 10.59
N LEU A 68 -0.43 9.56 11.48
CA LEU A 68 0.96 9.14 11.51
C LEU A 68 1.24 8.50 12.86
N HIS A 69 1.84 7.31 12.84
CA HIS A 69 2.25 6.61 14.05
C HIS A 69 3.71 6.20 13.92
N GLY A 70 4.56 6.95 14.61
CA GLY A 70 5.88 6.44 14.92
C GLY A 70 5.71 5.41 16.02
N LEU A 71 5.99 4.15 15.73
CA LEU A 71 6.21 3.13 16.75
C LEU A 71 7.71 3.06 17.05
N ASP A 72 8.06 2.84 18.30
CA ASP A 72 9.43 2.46 18.65
C ASP A 72 9.70 0.99 18.27
N MET A 73 10.93 0.53 18.48
CA MET A 73 11.31 -0.86 18.16
C MET A 73 10.55 -1.92 18.98
N ASN A 74 9.85 -1.52 20.04
CA ASN A 74 9.07 -2.39 20.92
C ASN A 74 7.56 -2.33 20.60
N GLY A 75 7.14 -1.48 19.65
CA GLY A 75 5.73 -1.27 19.33
C GLY A 75 5.04 -0.24 20.24
N ASP A 76 5.80 0.56 21.00
CA ASP A 76 5.26 1.64 21.80
C ASP A 76 5.06 2.91 20.97
N ILE A 77 4.04 3.69 21.34
CA ILE A 77 3.60 4.85 20.57
C ILE A 77 4.54 6.04 20.83
N LEU A 78 5.35 6.41 19.83
CA LEU A 78 6.24 7.59 19.90
C LEU A 78 5.55 8.89 19.51
N LYS A 79 4.61 8.85 18.56
CA LYS A 79 3.83 10.02 18.12
C LYS A 79 2.42 9.64 17.72
N LYS A 80 1.44 10.44 18.14
CA LYS A 80 0.06 10.42 17.63
C LYS A 80 -0.21 11.73 16.90
N TYR A 81 -0.33 11.68 15.59
CA TYR A 81 -1.12 12.71 14.90
C TYR A 81 -2.60 12.34 15.14
N ASN A 82 -3.44 13.33 15.44
CA ASN A 82 -4.85 13.15 15.83
C ASN A 82 -5.14 12.78 17.31
N GLN A 83 -4.48 13.43 18.28
CA GLN A 83 -4.86 13.30 19.70
C GLN A 83 -6.12 14.13 20.08
N TYR A 84 -6.47 15.14 19.27
CA TYR A 84 -7.51 16.13 19.62
C TYR A 84 -8.70 16.19 18.66
N ALA A 85 -8.79 15.34 17.62
CA ALA A 85 -10.03 15.34 16.82
C ALA A 85 -11.20 14.78 17.64
N PRO A 86 -12.42 15.25 17.38
CA PRO A 86 -13.61 14.71 18.02
C PRO A 86 -13.73 13.20 17.77
N TYR A 87 -14.38 12.48 18.69
CA TYR A 87 -14.43 11.01 18.71
C TYR A 87 -14.92 10.37 17.40
N ASN A 88 -15.80 11.05 16.67
CA ASN A 88 -16.29 10.65 15.33
C ASN A 88 -15.25 10.77 14.21
N GLU A 89 -14.15 11.47 14.47
CA GLU A 89 -12.97 11.66 13.61
C GLU A 89 -11.74 10.94 14.18
N GLN A 90 -11.87 10.31 15.35
CA GLN A 90 -10.84 9.46 15.91
C GLN A 90 -10.82 8.14 15.13
N ILE A 91 -9.84 8.05 14.24
CA ILE A 91 -9.65 6.89 13.40
C ILE A 91 -9.06 5.76 14.24
N TRP A 92 -9.83 4.70 14.44
CA TRP A 92 -9.36 3.48 15.11
C TRP A 92 -8.68 2.60 14.07
N ILE A 93 -7.36 2.44 14.19
CA ILE A 93 -6.61 1.44 13.43
C ILE A 93 -6.56 0.16 14.26
N PRO A 94 -7.18 -0.93 13.80
CA PRO A 94 -7.19 -2.17 14.58
C PRO A 94 -5.83 -2.88 14.54
N LEU A 95 -4.87 -2.40 13.73
CA LEU A 95 -3.56 -2.99 13.50
C LEU A 95 -2.46 -2.36 14.37
N LEU A 96 -1.58 -3.21 14.89
CA LEU A 96 -0.43 -2.91 15.74
C LEU A 96 0.89 -3.25 15.02
N PHE A 97 2.00 -3.15 15.76
CA PHE A 97 3.31 -3.69 15.39
C PHE A 97 3.19 -5.13 14.86
N GLN A 98 3.86 -5.40 13.73
CA GLN A 98 3.88 -6.72 13.08
C GLN A 98 2.48 -7.28 12.72
N GLY A 99 1.52 -6.41 12.41
CA GLY A 99 0.19 -6.83 11.95
C GLY A 99 -0.71 -7.46 13.01
N GLN A 100 -0.39 -7.31 14.31
CA GLN A 100 -1.24 -7.76 15.40
C GLN A 100 -2.52 -6.92 15.52
N TYR A 101 -3.56 -7.47 16.14
CA TYR A 101 -4.82 -6.75 16.40
C TYR A 101 -4.91 -6.29 17.85
N TYR A 102 -5.55 -5.15 18.12
CA TYR A 102 -5.98 -4.80 19.49
C TYR A 102 -6.92 -5.88 20.05
N ASN A 103 -6.74 -6.23 21.33
CA ASN A 103 -7.58 -7.17 22.07
C ASN A 103 -8.77 -6.45 22.73
#